data_AF-A0AAD5Q4L9-F1
#
_entry.id   AF-A0AAD5Q4L9-F1
#
_cell.length_a   1.000
_cell.length_b   1.000
_cell.length_c   1.000
_cell.angle_alpha   90.00
_cell.angle_beta   90.00
_cell.angle_gamma   90.00
#
_symmetry.space_group_name_H-M   'P 1'
#
loop_
_entity.id
_entity.type
_entity.pdbx_description
1 polymer ?
#
loop_
_entity_poly.entity_id
_entity_poly.type
_entity_poly.pdbx_seq_one_letter_code
_entity_poly.pdbx_strand_id
1 'polypeptide(L)'
;MPSEDDDRLVLESRLELYDVPFGDCFTVETSFVVERDTSSGRLLARARIGIPFSKSTMFKGKITVALEEIFENQRVSIFGKWGPNHLLPTDRARFTNRNGDVSLSFEQIVLPPNWVWTSPWKIDKSYTECDEEGWSYATDFPRFKSHLARGKSSNKRLGASVRRRRWIRMMAYVPQDGTGNTSNGTSRSSSPSRASLTS
;
A
#
# COMPACT_ATOMS: atom_id res chain seq x y z
N MET A 1 -48.62 19.80 2.58
CA MET A 1 -47.87 18.98 3.55
C MET A 1 -46.55 18.66 2.87
N PRO A 2 -45.41 19.21 3.31
CA PRO A 2 -44.10 18.76 2.81
C PRO A 2 -43.91 17.31 3.27
N SER A 3 -43.49 16.43 2.37
CA SER A 3 -43.19 15.03 2.67
C SER A 3 -42.00 14.94 3.63
N GLU A 4 -42.07 14.08 4.65
CA GLU A 4 -40.99 13.83 5.63
C GLU A 4 -39.65 13.38 5.00
N ASP A 5 -39.61 13.15 3.68
CA ASP A 5 -38.46 12.68 2.92
C ASP A 5 -37.56 13.82 2.38
N ASP A 6 -37.97 15.09 2.47
CA ASP A 6 -37.22 16.24 1.91
C ASP A 6 -35.97 16.63 2.74
N ASP A 7 -35.87 16.12 3.97
CA ASP A 7 -34.78 16.43 4.91
C ASP A 7 -33.74 15.32 5.05
N ARG A 8 -33.87 14.23 4.28
CA ARG A 8 -32.95 13.09 4.34
C ARG A 8 -32.42 12.72 2.97
N LEU A 9 -31.12 12.91 2.77
CA LEU A 9 -30.41 12.44 1.59
C LEU A 9 -29.62 11.17 1.93
N VAL A 10 -29.79 10.11 1.12
CA VAL A 10 -28.96 8.91 1.19
C VAL A 10 -28.13 8.80 -0.07
N LEU A 11 -26.80 8.77 0.07
CA LEU A 11 -25.87 8.52 -1.02
C LEU A 11 -25.20 7.17 -0.80
N GLU A 12 -25.44 6.23 -1.72
CA GLU A 12 -24.80 4.92 -1.72
C GLU A 12 -23.76 4.85 -2.84
N SER A 13 -22.56 4.37 -2.52
CA SER A 13 -21.46 4.20 -3.45
C SER A 13 -20.86 2.81 -3.28
N ARG A 14 -20.57 2.13 -4.39
CA ARG A 14 -19.82 0.88 -4.41
C ARG A 14 -18.52 1.12 -5.18
N LEU A 15 -17.39 0.79 -4.56
CA LEU A 15 -16.06 0.94 -5.11
C LEU A 15 -15.37 -0.43 -5.21
N GLU A 16 -14.85 -0.73 -6.39
CA GLU A 16 -14.02 -1.91 -6.67
C GLU A 16 -12.54 -1.48 -6.66
N LEU A 17 -11.68 -2.24 -5.97
CA LEU A 17 -10.31 -1.83 -5.69
C LEU A 17 -9.28 -2.66 -6.48
N TYR A 18 -9.22 -2.47 -7.79
CA TYR A 18 -8.36 -3.25 -8.68
C TYR A 18 -6.84 -3.12 -8.43
N ASP A 19 -6.40 -2.03 -7.78
CA ASP A 19 -4.99 -1.77 -7.46
C ASP A 19 -4.55 -2.28 -6.08
N VAL A 20 -5.42 -3.01 -5.38
CA VAL A 20 -5.14 -3.59 -4.07
C VAL A 20 -5.06 -5.12 -4.22
N PRO A 21 -4.06 -5.78 -3.60
CA PRO A 21 -4.02 -7.24 -3.59
C PRO A 21 -5.32 -7.83 -3.06
N PHE A 22 -5.87 -8.81 -3.78
CA PHE A 22 -7.19 -9.41 -3.50
C PHE A 22 -8.36 -8.42 -3.62
N GLY A 23 -8.21 -7.30 -4.33
CA GLY A 23 -9.27 -6.30 -4.52
C GLY A 23 -10.43 -6.74 -5.40
N ASP A 24 -10.31 -7.89 -6.05
CA ASP A 24 -11.40 -8.65 -6.68
C ASP A 24 -12.24 -9.44 -5.67
N CYS A 25 -11.72 -9.65 -4.45
CA CYS A 25 -12.36 -10.47 -3.42
C CYS A 25 -13.29 -9.68 -2.48
N PHE A 26 -13.25 -8.35 -2.52
CA PHE A 26 -14.10 -7.47 -1.71
C PHE A 26 -14.45 -6.19 -2.47
N THR A 27 -15.67 -5.69 -2.25
CA THR A 27 -16.06 -4.34 -2.67
C THR A 27 -16.16 -3.45 -1.44
N VAL A 28 -15.97 -2.13 -1.62
CA VAL A 28 -16.21 -1.16 -0.56
C VAL A 28 -17.55 -0.50 -0.83
N GLU A 29 -18.51 -0.72 0.05
CA GLU A 29 -19.82 -0.08 -0.01
C GLU A 29 -19.87 1.04 1.01
N THR A 30 -20.11 2.27 0.56
CA THR A 30 -20.22 3.44 1.42
C THR A 30 -21.64 3.99 1.33
N SER A 31 -22.29 4.16 2.48
CA SER A 31 -23.60 4.81 2.60
C SER A 31 -23.46 6.07 3.44
N PHE A 32 -23.76 7.22 2.86
CA PHE A 32 -23.87 8.49 3.58
C PHE A 32 -25.34 8.81 3.79
N VAL A 33 -25.75 8.97 5.04
CA VAL A 33 -27.06 9.49 5.40
C VAL A 33 -26.87 10.91 5.88
N VAL A 34 -27.38 11.88 5.14
CA VAL A 34 -27.35 13.31 5.49
C VAL A 34 -28.75 13.71 5.90
N GLU A 35 -28.91 14.04 7.18
CA GLU A 35 -30.17 14.50 7.76
C GLU A 35 -30.06 16.00 8.06
N ARG A 36 -31.05 16.78 7.64
CA ARG A 36 -31.18 18.18 8.06
C ARG A 36 -31.91 18.22 9.40
N ASP A 37 -31.25 18.78 10.40
CA ASP A 37 -31.92 19.14 11.65
C ASP A 37 -32.73 20.41 11.41
N THR A 38 -34.04 20.26 11.29
CA THR A 38 -34.99 21.35 11.01
C THR A 38 -35.05 22.40 12.11
N SER A 39 -34.61 22.08 13.33
CA SER A 39 -34.59 23.01 14.47
C SER A 39 -33.36 23.93 14.48
N SER A 40 -32.22 23.45 14.02
CA SER A 40 -30.95 24.19 14.04
C SER A 40 -30.44 24.59 12.64
N GLY A 41 -31.06 24.07 11.58
CA GLY A 41 -30.62 24.23 10.19
C GLY A 41 -29.32 23.49 9.85
N ARG A 42 -28.75 22.71 10.78
CA ARG A 42 -27.48 22.00 10.59
C ARG A 42 -27.70 20.69 9.85
N LEU A 43 -26.70 20.28 9.07
CA LEU A 43 -26.68 18.98 8.40
C LEU A 43 -25.85 17.99 9.22
N LEU A 44 -26.42 16.82 9.49
CA LEU A 44 -25.73 15.71 10.13
C LEU A 44 -25.48 14.62 9.09
N ALA A 45 -24.21 14.45 8.70
CA ALA A 45 -23.80 13.38 7.81
C ALA A 45 -23.28 12.19 8.62
N ARG A 46 -23.86 11.00 8.39
CA ARG A 46 -23.41 9.73 8.94
C ARG A 46 -22.89 8.86 7.80
N ALA A 47 -21.60 8.52 7.83
CA ALA A 47 -21.01 7.57 6.89
C ALA A 47 -21.01 6.16 7.49
N ARG A 48 -21.45 5.18 6.71
CA ARG A 48 -21.32 3.74 7.00
C ARG A 48 -20.50 3.11 5.90
N ILE A 49 -19.44 2.40 6.25
CA ILE A 49 -18.57 1.71 5.31
C ILE A 49 -18.70 0.21 5.55
N GLY A 50 -19.23 -0.51 4.58
CA GLY A 50 -19.31 -1.96 4.55
C GLY A 50 -18.26 -2.53 3.60
N ILE A 51 -17.63 -3.63 4.02
CA ILE A 51 -16.73 -4.40 3.15
C ILE A 51 -17.32 -5.81 3.04
N PRO A 52 -18.24 -6.06 2.09
CA PRO A 52 -18.74 -7.41 1.84
C PRO A 52 -17.61 -8.29 1.31
N PHE A 53 -17.31 -9.35 2.05
CA PHE A 53 -16.39 -10.41 1.62
C PHE A 53 -17.18 -11.52 0.91
N SER A 54 -16.66 -12.03 -0.22
CA SER A 54 -17.26 -13.20 -0.87
C SER A 54 -17.06 -14.47 -0.02
N LYS A 55 -18.06 -15.36 0.06
CA LYS A 55 -18.04 -16.56 0.93
C LYS A 55 -16.88 -17.54 0.67
N SER A 56 -16.15 -17.39 -0.44
CA SER A 56 -14.98 -18.21 -0.80
C SER A 56 -13.64 -17.56 -0.46
N THR A 57 -13.63 -16.42 0.25
CA THR A 57 -12.37 -15.85 0.73
C THR A 57 -11.77 -16.77 1.80
N MET A 58 -10.61 -17.35 1.51
CA MET A 58 -9.78 -18.12 2.47
C MET A 58 -9.17 -17.24 3.58
N PHE A 59 -9.86 -16.19 4.02
CA PHE A 59 -9.40 -15.28 5.06
C PHE A 59 -10.07 -15.61 6.40
N LYS A 60 -9.77 -16.81 6.92
CA LYS A 60 -9.86 -17.04 8.37
C LYS A 60 -8.66 -16.44 9.13
N GLY A 61 -7.67 -15.91 8.40
CA GLY A 61 -6.52 -15.19 8.93
C GLY A 61 -6.53 -13.72 8.52
N LYS A 62 -6.04 -12.84 9.40
CA LYS A 62 -5.81 -11.42 9.11
C LYS A 62 -4.98 -11.30 7.82
N ILE A 63 -5.48 -10.55 6.83
CA ILE A 63 -4.67 -10.10 5.70
C ILE A 63 -3.47 -9.37 6.28
N THR A 64 -2.28 -9.94 6.11
CA THR A 64 -1.04 -9.37 6.63
C THR A 64 -0.35 -8.63 5.49
N VAL A 65 -0.36 -7.29 5.57
CA VAL A 65 0.31 -6.40 4.61
C VAL A 65 1.47 -5.69 5.28
N ALA A 66 2.46 -5.32 4.49
CA ALA A 66 3.59 -4.52 4.91
C ALA A 66 3.98 -3.53 3.80
N LEU A 67 4.74 -2.51 4.19
CA LEU A 67 5.20 -1.45 3.33
C LEU A 67 6.73 -1.41 3.38
N GLU A 68 7.34 -1.45 2.21
CA GLU A 68 8.75 -1.19 2.02
C GLU A 68 8.97 0.25 1.58
N GLU A 69 10.09 0.86 1.98
CA GLU A 69 10.38 2.26 1.68
C GLU A 69 11.84 2.56 1.34
N ILE A 70 12.03 3.43 0.36
CA ILE A 70 13.32 4.01 0.01
C ILE A 70 13.18 5.53 0.02
N PHE A 71 14.18 6.22 0.53
CA PHE A 71 14.28 7.67 0.43
C PHE A 71 15.35 8.05 -0.59
N GLU A 72 14.92 8.79 -1.62
CA GLU A 72 15.79 9.41 -2.60
C GLU A 72 16.25 10.79 -2.12
N ASN A 73 17.55 11.06 -2.22
CA ASN A 73 18.21 12.27 -1.74
C ASN A 73 18.92 12.97 -2.90
N GLN A 74 18.79 14.30 -2.97
CA GLN A 74 19.52 15.12 -3.93
C GLN A 74 19.98 16.44 -3.28
N ARG A 75 21.05 17.01 -3.82
CA ARG A 75 21.56 18.33 -3.47
C ARG A 75 21.44 19.26 -4.68
N VAL A 76 21.23 20.54 -4.41
CA VAL A 76 21.32 21.59 -5.44
C VAL A 76 22.79 21.93 -5.67
N SER A 77 23.20 22.00 -6.94
CA SER A 77 24.51 22.53 -7.32
C SER A 77 24.57 24.05 -7.13
N ILE A 78 25.78 24.60 -7.21
CA ILE A 78 26.01 26.05 -7.25
C ILE A 78 25.29 26.74 -8.43
N PHE A 79 24.91 25.98 -9.46
CA PHE A 79 24.16 26.46 -10.64
C PHE A 79 22.65 26.24 -10.53
N GLY A 80 22.14 25.88 -9.35
CA GLY A 80 20.69 25.70 -9.11
C GLY A 80 20.11 24.38 -9.64
N LYS A 81 20.94 23.48 -10.20
CA LYS A 81 20.47 22.16 -10.68
C LYS A 81 20.45 21.14 -9.56
N TRP A 82 19.33 20.45 -9.39
CA TRP A 82 19.18 19.35 -8.45
C TRP A 82 19.69 18.04 -9.03
N GLY A 83 20.44 17.28 -8.24
CA GLY A 83 20.87 15.95 -8.67
C GLY A 83 21.63 15.16 -7.61
N PRO A 84 21.78 13.84 -7.81
CA PRO A 84 22.57 13.00 -6.92
C PRO A 84 24.08 13.24 -7.08
N ASN A 85 24.54 13.68 -8.25
CA ASN A 85 25.95 13.97 -8.53
C ASN A 85 26.46 15.25 -7.81
N HIS A 86 25.59 15.92 -7.05
CA HIS A 86 25.92 17.09 -6.26
C HIS A 86 25.98 16.77 -4.77
N LEU A 87 25.69 15.54 -4.36
CA LEU A 87 25.81 15.12 -2.96
C LEU A 87 27.27 15.23 -2.51
N LEU A 88 27.48 15.77 -1.32
CA LEU A 88 28.79 15.88 -0.70
C LEU A 88 29.20 14.53 -0.07
N PRO A 89 30.50 14.29 0.19
CA PRO A 89 30.95 13.09 0.90
C PRO A 89 30.31 12.91 2.29
N THR A 90 29.92 14.02 2.94
CA THR A 90 29.24 14.04 4.24
C THR A 90 27.72 13.88 4.14
N ASP A 91 27.18 13.88 2.93
CA ASP A 91 25.74 13.71 2.71
C ASP A 91 25.33 12.24 2.74
N ARG A 92 24.01 12.03 2.81
CA ARG A 92 23.40 10.72 2.63
C ARG A 92 23.61 10.24 1.19
N ALA A 93 23.73 8.92 1.00
CA ALA A 93 23.71 8.31 -0.33
C ALA A 93 22.42 8.67 -1.09
N ARG A 94 22.44 8.52 -2.43
CA ARG A 94 21.28 8.84 -3.29
C ARG A 94 20.01 8.14 -2.82
N PHE A 95 20.09 6.86 -2.50
CA PHE A 95 18.97 6.07 -2.01
C PHE A 95 19.31 5.50 -0.65
N THR A 96 18.43 5.71 0.32
CA THR A 96 18.69 5.33 1.71
C THR A 96 17.44 4.84 2.41
N ASN A 97 17.61 4.17 3.54
CA ASN A 97 16.51 3.93 4.48
C ASN A 97 15.97 5.25 5.08
N ARG A 98 14.99 5.15 5.99
CA ARG A 98 14.39 6.30 6.69
C ARG A 98 15.38 7.16 7.45
N ASN A 99 16.38 6.55 8.09
CA ASN A 99 17.36 7.27 8.90
C ASN A 99 18.41 7.99 8.05
N GLY A 100 18.68 7.47 6.85
CA GLY A 100 19.68 8.00 5.92
C GLY A 100 21.08 7.44 6.12
N ASP A 101 21.24 6.41 6.94
CA ASP A 101 22.50 5.79 7.33
C ASP A 101 22.83 4.52 6.51
N VAL A 102 21.82 3.86 5.96
CA VAL A 102 21.99 2.67 5.11
C VAL A 102 21.67 3.03 3.66
N SER A 103 22.61 2.76 2.75
CA SER A 103 22.41 2.88 1.30
C SER A 103 21.56 1.72 0.79
N LEU A 104 20.61 2.00 -0.10
CA LEU A 104 19.69 1.02 -0.67
C LEU A 104 19.68 1.06 -2.21
N SER A 105 19.17 0.00 -2.82
CA SER A 105 18.84 -0.07 -4.26
C SER A 105 17.47 -0.71 -4.42
N PHE A 106 16.70 -0.25 -5.41
CA PHE A 106 15.35 -0.77 -5.68
C PHE A 106 15.35 -2.25 -6.06
N GLU A 107 16.43 -2.68 -6.72
CA GLU A 107 16.63 -4.02 -7.27
C GLU A 107 17.12 -5.02 -6.23
N GLN A 108 17.77 -4.53 -5.16
CA GLN A 108 18.38 -5.37 -4.13
C GLN A 108 17.42 -5.72 -2.97
N ILE A 109 16.21 -5.17 -2.97
CA ILE A 109 15.22 -5.46 -1.94
C ILE A 109 14.52 -6.78 -2.25
N VAL A 110 14.73 -7.75 -1.38
CA VAL A 110 14.19 -9.12 -1.49
C VAL A 110 13.01 -9.29 -0.55
N LEU A 111 11.95 -9.94 -1.04
CA LEU A 111 10.78 -10.29 -0.24
C LEU A 111 11.13 -11.41 0.75
N PRO A 112 10.62 -11.36 2.00
CA PRO A 112 10.66 -12.51 2.88
C PRO A 112 9.87 -13.69 2.28
N PRO A 113 10.12 -14.94 2.74
CA PRO A 113 9.37 -16.10 2.28
C PRO A 113 7.86 -15.90 2.44
N ASN A 114 7.10 -16.32 1.43
CA ASN A 114 5.64 -16.23 1.40
C ASN A 114 5.09 -14.79 1.36
N TRP A 115 5.89 -13.82 0.95
CA TRP A 115 5.41 -12.47 0.62
C TRP A 115 5.43 -12.25 -0.89
N VAL A 116 4.50 -11.46 -1.38
CA VAL A 116 4.44 -11.01 -2.77
C VAL A 116 4.33 -9.49 -2.83
N TRP A 117 4.95 -8.88 -3.84
CA TRP A 117 4.74 -7.47 -4.13
C TRP A 117 3.35 -7.27 -4.69
N THR A 118 2.66 -6.27 -4.19
CA THR A 118 1.28 -5.98 -4.56
C THR A 118 1.12 -4.60 -5.18
N SER A 119 2.22 -3.85 -5.28
CA SER A 119 2.29 -2.61 -6.04
C SER A 119 3.66 -2.47 -6.71
N PRO A 120 3.76 -1.66 -7.77
CA PRO A 120 5.05 -1.09 -8.17
C PRO A 120 5.54 -0.10 -7.10
N TRP A 121 6.80 0.32 -7.23
CA TRP A 121 7.31 1.47 -6.50
C TRP A 121 6.54 2.73 -6.90
N LYS A 122 6.09 3.49 -5.91
CA LYS A 122 5.40 4.77 -6.13
C LYS A 122 5.91 5.84 -5.18
N ILE A 123 5.77 7.10 -5.59
CA ILE A 123 6.11 8.26 -4.77
C ILE A 123 5.03 8.45 -3.71
N ASP A 124 5.43 8.54 -2.45
CA ASP A 124 4.53 8.81 -1.34
C ASP A 124 4.47 10.30 -1.05
N LYS A 125 3.38 10.92 -1.51
CA LYS A 125 3.06 12.34 -1.26
C LYS A 125 2.29 12.58 0.05
N SER A 126 1.86 11.51 0.73
CA SER A 126 1.06 11.59 1.96
C SER A 126 1.90 11.63 3.23
N TYR A 127 3.17 11.27 3.15
CA TYR A 127 4.09 11.19 4.28
C TYR A 127 4.34 12.52 4.99
N THR A 128 4.50 13.59 4.21
CA THR A 128 4.88 14.91 4.69
C THR A 128 4.64 15.94 3.59
N GLU A 129 4.63 17.22 3.94
CA GLU A 129 4.55 18.31 2.95
C GLU A 129 5.67 18.17 1.89
N CYS A 130 5.26 18.11 0.63
CA CYS A 130 6.12 17.95 -0.53
C CYS A 130 5.52 18.67 -1.75
N ASP A 131 6.32 18.85 -2.79
CA ASP A 131 5.87 19.41 -4.07
C ASP A 131 5.11 18.37 -4.93
N GLU A 132 4.68 18.79 -6.12
CA GLU A 132 3.95 17.94 -7.07
C GLU A 132 4.75 16.71 -7.54
N GLU A 133 6.08 16.75 -7.45
CA GLU A 133 6.97 15.65 -7.80
C GLU A 133 7.33 14.78 -6.57
N GLY A 134 6.78 15.11 -5.38
CA GLY A 134 6.97 14.41 -4.12
C GLY A 134 8.27 14.77 -3.38
N TRP A 135 8.90 15.89 -3.72
CA TRP A 135 10.09 16.36 -3.02
C TRP A 135 9.74 17.22 -1.81
N SER A 136 10.36 16.90 -0.68
CA SER A 136 10.44 17.78 0.47
C SER A 136 11.82 18.45 0.52
N TYR A 137 11.87 19.66 1.05
CA TYR A 137 13.03 20.54 0.99
C TYR A 137 13.55 20.92 2.37
N ALA A 138 14.87 21.03 2.50
CA ALA A 138 15.55 21.51 3.70
C ALA A 138 16.89 22.18 3.34
N THR A 139 17.47 22.91 4.29
CA THR A 139 18.82 23.47 4.14
C THR A 139 19.92 22.40 4.29
N ASP A 140 19.63 21.31 4.99
CA ASP A 140 20.55 20.17 5.21
C ASP A 140 19.77 18.87 5.50
N PHE A 141 20.44 17.72 5.43
CA PHE A 141 19.81 16.41 5.64
C PHE A 141 19.32 16.14 7.08
N PRO A 142 20.06 16.51 8.14
CA PRO A 142 19.58 16.35 9.52
C PRO A 142 18.25 17.05 9.79
N ARG A 143 18.00 18.22 9.17
CA ARG A 143 16.77 18.98 9.41
C ARG A 143 15.49 18.25 9.05
N PHE A 144 15.48 17.33 8.07
CA PHE A 144 14.28 16.56 7.70
C PHE A 144 13.62 15.86 8.89
N LYS A 145 14.40 15.20 9.75
CA LYS A 145 13.85 14.51 10.94
C LYS A 145 13.24 15.51 11.92
N SER A 146 13.95 16.60 12.16
CA SER A 146 13.50 17.65 13.09
C SER A 146 12.29 18.43 12.58
N HIS A 147 12.19 18.63 11.26
CA HIS A 147 11.07 19.31 10.61
C HIS A 147 9.83 18.43 10.66
N LEU A 148 9.95 17.15 10.34
CA LEU A 148 8.86 16.19 10.44
C LEU A 148 8.31 16.12 11.87
N ALA A 149 9.19 15.98 12.87
CA ALA A 149 8.79 15.91 14.28
C ALA A 149 8.06 17.19 14.77
N ARG A 150 8.32 18.33 14.14
CA ARG A 150 7.70 19.63 14.47
C ARG A 150 6.54 20.01 13.55
N GLY A 151 6.18 19.18 12.56
CA GLY A 151 5.20 19.53 11.53
C GLY A 151 5.65 20.72 10.65
N LYS A 152 6.96 20.94 10.50
CA LYS A 152 7.58 22.05 9.77
C LYS A 152 8.35 21.59 8.53
N SER A 153 7.90 20.51 7.90
CA SER A 153 8.41 20.12 6.58
C SER A 153 8.10 21.21 5.55
N SER A 154 8.71 21.16 4.38
CA SER A 154 8.51 22.20 3.37
C SER A 154 8.50 21.62 1.97
N ASN A 155 7.57 22.10 1.15
CA ASN A 155 7.54 21.91 -0.30
C ASN A 155 8.26 23.04 -1.07
N LYS A 156 8.84 24.03 -0.38
CA LYS A 156 9.42 25.22 -1.01
C LYS A 156 10.88 25.01 -1.39
N ARG A 157 11.21 25.24 -2.66
CA ARG A 157 12.57 25.18 -3.21
C ARG A 157 13.47 26.33 -2.74
N LEU A 158 12.89 27.52 -2.51
CA LEU A 158 13.65 28.73 -2.19
C LEU A 158 14.37 28.58 -0.85
N GLY A 159 15.69 28.80 -0.84
CA GLY A 159 16.53 28.68 0.35
C GLY A 159 16.85 27.24 0.76
N ALA A 160 16.42 26.23 -0.01
CA ALA A 160 16.76 24.84 0.23
C ALA A 160 18.10 24.47 -0.44
N SER A 161 18.85 23.58 0.19
CA SER A 161 20.10 23.03 -0.37
C SER A 161 20.01 21.54 -0.62
N VAL A 162 19.09 20.85 0.05
CA VAL A 162 18.84 19.43 -0.13
C VAL A 162 17.35 19.17 -0.32
N ARG A 163 17.04 18.11 -1.06
CA ARG A 163 15.68 17.60 -1.21
C ARG A 163 15.64 16.10 -0.98
N ARG A 164 14.51 15.62 -0.47
CA ARG A 164 14.27 14.22 -0.14
C ARG A 164 12.89 13.80 -0.64
N ARG A 165 12.80 12.62 -1.25
CA ARG A 165 11.55 12.03 -1.76
C ARG A 165 11.38 10.61 -1.26
N ARG A 166 10.20 10.26 -0.76
CA ARG A 166 9.88 8.92 -0.26
C ARG A 166 9.26 8.09 -1.38
N TRP A 167 9.84 6.93 -1.62
CA TRP A 167 9.31 5.88 -2.48
C TRP A 167 8.78 4.76 -1.58
N ILE A 168 7.63 4.21 -1.92
CA ILE A 168 7.00 3.11 -1.18
C ILE A 168 6.58 1.99 -2.12
N ARG A 169 6.56 0.76 -1.59
CA ARG A 169 6.06 -0.42 -2.29
C ARG A 169 5.32 -1.32 -1.30
N MET A 170 4.14 -1.80 -1.68
CA MET A 170 3.31 -2.64 -0.83
C MET A 170 3.57 -4.12 -1.08
N MET A 171 3.54 -4.91 -0.02
CA MET A 171 3.61 -6.37 -0.07
C MET A 171 2.53 -6.99 0.83
N ALA A 172 2.12 -8.21 0.48
CA ALA A 172 1.18 -9.01 1.26
C ALA A 172 1.73 -10.41 1.50
N TYR A 173 1.44 -10.94 2.67
CA TYR A 173 1.71 -12.33 3.01
C TYR A 173 0.69 -13.25 2.33
N VAL A 174 1.18 -14.30 1.70
CA VAL A 174 0.40 -15.34 1.03
C VAL A 174 0.69 -16.66 1.75
N PRO A 175 -0.22 -17.14 2.62
CA PRO A 175 -0.04 -18.44 3.28
C PRO A 175 0.12 -19.55 2.22
N GLN A 176 1.02 -20.51 2.47
CA GLN A 176 1.03 -21.73 1.67
C GLN A 176 -0.12 -22.63 2.12
N ASP A 177 -1.03 -22.97 1.23
CA ASP A 177 -2.00 -24.00 1.49
C ASP A 177 -1.27 -25.33 1.66
N GLY A 178 -1.41 -25.93 2.85
CA GLY A 178 -0.91 -27.26 3.14
C GLY A 178 -1.65 -28.29 2.27
N THR A 179 -1.14 -28.56 1.08
CA THR A 179 -1.53 -29.74 0.32
C THR A 179 -0.94 -30.96 1.00
N GLY A 180 -1.73 -31.55 1.89
CA GLY A 180 -1.43 -32.83 2.50
C GLY A 180 -1.23 -33.90 1.44
N ASN A 181 -0.05 -34.52 1.46
CA ASN A 181 0.22 -35.78 0.79
C ASN A 181 -0.88 -36.80 1.14
N THR A 182 -1.77 -37.08 0.20
CA THR A 182 -2.56 -38.32 0.21
C THR A 182 -1.91 -39.29 -0.77
N SER A 183 -0.86 -39.95 -0.30
CA SER A 183 -0.34 -41.18 -0.92
C SER A 183 -1.36 -42.31 -0.68
N ASN A 184 -2.37 -42.42 -1.53
CA ASN A 184 -3.18 -43.64 -1.60
C ASN A 184 -2.44 -44.71 -2.39
N GLY A 185 -1.55 -45.43 -1.70
CA GLY A 185 -1.06 -46.73 -2.14
C GLY A 185 -2.12 -47.78 -1.84
N THR A 186 -3.00 -48.08 -2.78
CA THR A 186 -3.88 -49.26 -2.71
C THR A 186 -3.25 -50.38 -3.52
N SER A 187 -2.43 -51.19 -2.87
CA SER A 187 -2.11 -52.54 -3.32
C SER A 187 -3.34 -53.42 -3.16
N ARG A 188 -3.95 -53.86 -4.26
CA ARG A 188 -4.80 -55.06 -4.26
C ARG A 188 -4.47 -55.93 -5.46
N SER A 189 -3.64 -56.93 -5.17
CA SER A 189 -3.53 -58.18 -5.90
C SER A 189 -4.84 -58.96 -5.81
N SER A 190 -5.39 -59.37 -6.94
CA SER A 190 -6.19 -60.59 -7.04
C SER A 190 -6.35 -60.98 -8.50
N SER A 191 -5.50 -61.90 -8.94
CA SER A 191 -5.78 -62.75 -10.09
C SER A 191 -7.01 -63.63 -9.78
N PRO A 192 -7.76 -64.03 -10.82
CA PRO A 192 -7.99 -65.45 -10.95
C PRO A 192 -7.73 -65.97 -12.36
N SER A 193 -7.38 -67.25 -12.36
CA SER A 193 -6.89 -68.12 -13.42
C SER A 193 -7.97 -68.72 -14.33
N ARG A 194 -7.51 -69.11 -15.54
CA ARG A 194 -7.98 -70.25 -16.39
C ARG A 194 -9.32 -70.03 -17.14
N ALA A 195 -9.63 -70.54 -18.33
CA ALA A 195 -9.06 -71.56 -19.25
C ALA A 195 -9.65 -71.28 -20.66
N SER A 196 -8.88 -71.36 -21.76
CA SER A 196 -8.91 -72.42 -22.80
C SER A 196 -9.92 -72.28 -23.97
N LEU A 197 -9.37 -72.45 -25.21
CA LEU A 197 -9.95 -72.98 -26.47
C LEU A 197 -10.96 -72.04 -27.19
N THR A 198 -11.01 -71.82 -28.51
CA THR A 198 -10.58 -72.41 -29.81
C THR A 198 -10.53 -71.25 -30.84
N SER A 199 -10.01 -71.27 -32.07
CA SER A 199 -9.52 -72.24 -33.06
C SER A 199 -8.37 -71.57 -33.83
#